data_AF-A0A1X0RFB3-F1
#
_entry.id   AF-A0A1X0RFB3-F1
#
_cell.length_a   1.000
_cell.length_b   1.000
_cell.length_c   1.000
_cell.angle_alpha   90.00
_cell.angle_beta   90.00
_cell.angle_gamma   90.00
#
_symmetry.space_group_name_H-M   'P 1'
#
loop_
_entity.id
_entity.type
_entity.pdbx_description
1 polymer ?
#
loop_
_entity_poly.entity_id
_entity_poly.type
_entity_poly.pdbx_seq_one_letter_code
_entity_poly.pdbx_strand_id
1 'polypeptide(L)'
;MTSKYSALPDIDDQPDVYETPDATEDNPVNSFENEESSDEDEDVDKSRVSIKEAANRFKHSIVDATDTDFSDRLTRRKKAMYRTFVRRPPAMETSEYEMLPKDMTLEETPLQKLRRLMYEVQELNEEIEKAKVE
;
A
#
# COMPACT_ATOMS: atom_id res chain seq x y z
N MET A 1 -77.77 18.33 13.67
CA MET A 1 -77.61 17.68 14.98
C MET A 1 -76.81 18.64 15.84
N THR A 2 -77.42 19.32 16.80
CA THR A 2 -76.70 20.23 17.72
C THR A 2 -76.00 19.42 18.80
N SER A 3 -74.73 19.74 19.11
CA SER A 3 -73.94 19.04 20.12
C SER A 3 -74.61 19.13 21.50
N LYS A 4 -74.58 18.04 22.27
CA LYS A 4 -75.20 17.95 23.61
C LYS A 4 -74.67 19.01 24.59
N TYR A 5 -73.48 19.56 24.34
CA TYR A 5 -72.79 20.50 25.22
C TYR A 5 -73.00 21.98 24.84
N SER A 6 -73.69 22.26 23.73
CA SER A 6 -73.87 23.62 23.19
C SER A 6 -74.68 24.59 24.08
N ALA A 7 -75.40 24.09 25.08
CA ALA A 7 -76.23 24.89 25.97
C ALA A 7 -75.56 25.19 27.33
N LEU A 8 -74.31 24.75 27.55
CA LEU A 8 -73.59 24.95 28.80
C LEU A 8 -72.69 26.20 28.70
N PRO A 9 -72.74 27.11 29.69
CA PRO A 9 -71.78 28.21 29.77
C PRO A 9 -70.38 27.69 30.14
N ASP A 10 -69.34 28.35 29.64
CA ASP A 10 -67.91 28.09 29.89
C ASP A 10 -67.34 26.76 29.33
N ILE A 11 -67.89 26.26 28.21
CA ILE A 11 -67.25 25.16 27.45
C ILE A 11 -66.53 25.76 26.23
N ASP A 12 -65.29 25.31 26.03
CA ASP A 12 -64.43 25.77 24.94
C ASP A 12 -64.70 24.99 23.64
N ASP A 13 -64.78 25.72 22.52
CA ASP A 13 -65.04 25.19 21.16
C ASP A 13 -63.74 24.94 20.37
N GLN A 14 -62.60 25.00 21.04
CA GLN A 14 -61.30 24.71 20.45
C GLN A 14 -61.20 23.27 19.92
N PRO A 15 -60.32 23.02 18.93
CA PRO A 15 -60.13 21.67 18.41
C PRO A 15 -59.55 20.76 19.49
N ASP A 16 -60.11 19.55 19.63
CA ASP A 16 -59.60 18.54 20.56
C ASP A 16 -58.18 18.05 20.19
N VAL A 17 -57.80 18.16 18.92
CA VAL A 17 -56.52 17.67 18.38
C VAL A 17 -55.70 18.83 17.82
N TYR A 18 -54.48 18.97 18.34
CA TYR A 18 -53.48 19.91 17.85
C TYR A 18 -52.29 19.11 17.31
N GLU A 19 -52.25 18.95 16.00
CA GLU A 19 -51.14 18.31 15.31
C GLU A 19 -50.37 19.31 14.45
N THR A 20 -49.11 19.01 14.21
CA THR A 20 -48.28 19.74 13.26
C THR A 20 -48.83 19.50 11.86
N PRO A 21 -48.98 20.55 11.01
CA PRO A 21 -49.43 20.35 9.64
C PRO A 21 -48.49 19.37 8.93
N ASP A 22 -49.07 18.47 8.12
CA ASP A 22 -48.29 17.51 7.34
C ASP A 22 -47.24 18.26 6.50
N ALA A 23 -45.97 17.93 6.71
CA ALA A 23 -44.90 18.43 5.87
C ALA A 23 -45.09 17.87 4.46
N THR A 24 -45.14 18.74 3.46
CA THR A 24 -45.15 18.31 2.06
C THR A 24 -43.86 17.55 1.77
N GLU A 25 -43.97 16.29 1.33
CA GLU A 25 -42.84 15.44 0.88
C GLU A 25 -42.08 16.03 -0.32
N ASP A 26 -42.58 17.12 -0.91
CA ASP A 26 -41.90 17.92 -1.94
C ASP A 26 -40.76 18.77 -1.36
N ASN A 27 -40.00 18.23 -0.39
CA ASN A 27 -38.70 18.76 -0.11
C ASN A 27 -37.84 18.34 -1.32
N PRO A 28 -37.40 19.26 -2.21
CA PRO A 28 -36.47 18.87 -3.25
C PRO A 28 -35.31 18.21 -2.53
N VAL A 29 -35.06 16.94 -2.86
CA VAL A 29 -33.84 16.27 -2.43
C VAL A 29 -32.75 17.17 -2.98
N ASN A 30 -32.17 18.01 -2.12
CA ASN A 30 -30.99 18.77 -2.45
C ASN A 30 -29.95 17.68 -2.71
N SER A 31 -29.83 17.29 -3.97
CA SER A 31 -28.75 16.44 -4.41
C SER A 31 -27.51 17.23 -4.05
N PHE A 32 -26.80 16.77 -3.02
CA PHE A 32 -25.48 17.25 -2.65
C PHE A 32 -24.46 17.13 -3.80
N GLU A 33 -24.86 16.59 -4.96
CA GLU A 33 -24.05 16.59 -6.18
C GLU A 33 -23.91 17.97 -6.83
N ASN A 34 -24.67 18.98 -6.39
CA ASN A 34 -24.60 20.32 -6.93
C ASN A 34 -24.58 21.40 -5.83
N GLU A 35 -23.97 21.10 -4.67
CA GLU A 35 -23.18 22.15 -4.03
C GLU A 35 -22.07 22.47 -5.04
N GLU A 36 -22.36 23.45 -5.89
CA GLU A 36 -21.36 24.27 -6.55
C GLU A 36 -20.48 24.76 -5.41
N SER A 37 -19.47 23.95 -5.05
CA SER A 37 -18.34 24.40 -4.26
C SER A 37 -17.92 25.64 -4.98
N SER A 38 -18.16 26.78 -4.36
CA SER A 38 -17.88 28.07 -4.93
C SER A 38 -16.53 28.00 -5.64
N ASP A 39 -16.46 28.57 -6.84
CA ASP A 39 -15.23 28.80 -7.59
C ASP A 39 -14.30 29.79 -6.81
N GLU A 40 -14.18 29.64 -5.49
CA GLU A 40 -13.50 30.50 -4.52
C GLU A 40 -12.26 29.81 -3.91
N ASP A 41 -11.98 28.56 -4.27
CA ASP A 41 -10.67 27.95 -3.97
C ASP A 41 -9.66 28.38 -5.05
N GLU A 42 -9.20 29.63 -5.00
CA GLU A 42 -8.22 30.18 -5.98
C GLU A 42 -6.91 29.37 -6.05
N ASP A 43 -6.61 28.59 -5.02
CA ASP A 43 -5.44 27.72 -4.92
C ASP A 43 -5.63 26.30 -5.51
N VAL A 44 -6.82 25.95 -6.00
CA VAL A 44 -7.13 24.59 -6.50
C VAL A 44 -7.53 24.62 -7.98
N ASP A 45 -6.67 24.04 -8.83
CA ASP A 45 -7.02 23.79 -10.24
C ASP A 45 -7.99 22.61 -10.35
N LYS A 46 -9.26 22.92 -10.63
CA LYS A 46 -10.35 21.94 -10.83
C LYS A 46 -10.61 21.64 -12.32
N SER A 47 -9.60 21.77 -13.19
CA SER A 47 -9.75 21.55 -14.62
C SER A 47 -10.41 20.20 -14.96
N ARG A 48 -11.51 20.28 -15.73
CA ARG A 48 -12.30 19.10 -16.11
C ARG A 48 -11.55 18.28 -17.16
N VAL A 49 -11.31 17.01 -16.86
CA VAL A 49 -10.68 16.07 -17.81
C VAL A 49 -11.76 15.27 -18.54
N SER A 50 -11.72 15.30 -19.88
CA SER A 50 -12.58 14.48 -20.72
C SER A 50 -12.06 13.04 -20.79
N ILE A 51 -12.90 12.09 -20.38
CA ILE A 51 -12.58 10.65 -20.43
C ILE A 51 -12.24 10.20 -21.85
N LYS A 52 -13.00 10.69 -22.85
CA LYS A 52 -12.78 10.34 -24.26
C LYS A 52 -11.42 10.82 -24.76
N GLU A 53 -11.02 12.02 -24.35
CA GLU A 53 -9.75 12.60 -24.75
C GLU A 53 -8.57 11.90 -24.05
N ALA A 54 -8.67 11.66 -22.75
CA ALA A 54 -7.67 10.92 -21.98
C ALA A 54 -7.46 9.51 -22.55
N ALA A 55 -8.55 8.78 -22.85
CA ALA A 55 -8.47 7.45 -23.45
C ALA A 55 -7.75 7.47 -24.81
N ASN A 56 -8.03 8.49 -25.65
CA ASN A 56 -7.35 8.63 -26.93
C ASN A 56 -5.86 8.95 -26.78
N ARG A 57 -5.47 9.75 -25.77
CA ARG A 57 -4.07 10.10 -25.50
C ARG A 57 -3.22 8.86 -25.16
N PHE A 58 -3.76 7.93 -24.37
CA PHE A 58 -3.04 6.72 -23.93
C PHE A 58 -3.30 5.48 -24.81
N LYS A 59 -4.13 5.59 -25.86
CA LYS A 59 -4.53 4.45 -26.70
C LYS A 59 -3.35 3.68 -27.33
N HIS A 60 -2.24 4.37 -27.58
CA HIS A 60 -1.05 3.80 -28.24
C HIS A 60 0.16 3.68 -27.31
N SER A 61 0.01 3.97 -26.01
CA SER A 61 1.09 3.76 -25.05
C SER A 61 1.17 2.29 -24.66
N ILE A 62 2.34 1.69 -24.80
CA ILE A 62 2.64 0.32 -24.38
C ILE A 62 3.58 0.39 -23.19
N VAL A 63 3.24 -0.33 -22.11
CA VAL A 63 4.07 -0.42 -20.90
C VAL A 63 4.69 -1.81 -20.84
N ASP A 64 6.02 -1.87 -20.74
CA ASP A 64 6.76 -3.11 -20.49
C ASP A 64 6.98 -3.28 -18.98
N ALA A 65 6.37 -4.33 -18.42
CA ALA A 65 6.44 -4.69 -17.01
C ALA A 65 7.20 -6.01 -16.76
N THR A 66 7.92 -6.53 -17.76
CA THR A 66 8.52 -7.87 -17.72
C THR A 66 9.47 -8.09 -16.54
N ASP A 67 10.20 -7.06 -16.13
CA ASP A 67 11.14 -7.17 -15.00
C ASP A 67 10.78 -6.25 -13.81
N THR A 68 9.54 -5.77 -13.70
CA THR A 68 9.17 -4.91 -12.55
C THR A 68 8.97 -5.75 -11.29
N ASP A 69 9.69 -5.41 -10.22
CA ASP A 69 9.58 -6.06 -8.90
C ASP A 69 9.15 -5.03 -7.85
N PHE A 70 8.01 -5.27 -7.20
CA PHE A 70 7.43 -4.42 -6.15
C PHE A 70 7.66 -4.99 -4.74
N SER A 71 8.45 -6.05 -4.58
CA SER A 71 8.70 -6.70 -3.27
C SER A 71 9.63 -5.91 -2.33
N ASP A 72 9.85 -4.62 -2.62
CA ASP A 72 10.77 -3.70 -1.94
C ASP A 72 12.23 -4.20 -1.90
N ARG A 73 12.53 -5.24 -2.69
CA ARG A 73 13.87 -5.76 -2.89
C ARG A 73 14.57 -4.92 -3.94
N LEU A 74 15.54 -4.12 -3.52
CA LEU A 74 16.47 -3.45 -4.43
C LEU A 74 17.41 -4.49 -5.07
N THR A 75 16.90 -5.30 -5.99
CA THR A 75 17.67 -6.29 -6.74
C THR A 75 18.62 -5.58 -7.72
N ARG A 76 19.78 -5.17 -7.21
CA ARG A 76 21.11 -4.97 -7.82
C ARG A 76 21.27 -4.73 -9.34
N ARG A 77 20.33 -4.16 -10.10
CA ARG A 77 20.51 -3.93 -11.55
C ARG A 77 21.57 -2.88 -11.94
N LYS A 78 22.24 -2.22 -10.99
CA LYS A 78 23.34 -1.26 -11.25
C LYS A 78 24.75 -1.69 -10.80
N LYS A 79 24.95 -2.89 -10.24
CA LYS A 79 26.28 -3.32 -9.73
C LYS A 79 27.09 -4.20 -10.69
N ALA A 80 26.71 -4.27 -11.97
CA ALA A 80 27.45 -5.06 -12.97
C ALA A 80 28.62 -4.28 -13.62
N MET A 81 28.60 -2.94 -13.62
CA MET A 81 29.58 -2.16 -14.40
C MET A 81 30.92 -1.89 -13.71
N TYR A 82 31.06 -2.14 -12.40
CA TYR A 82 32.31 -1.91 -11.65
C TYR A 82 32.83 -3.14 -10.89
N ARG A 83 32.33 -4.36 -11.18
CA ARG A 83 32.86 -5.63 -10.62
C ARG A 83 33.78 -6.37 -11.58
N THR A 84 34.21 -5.72 -12.66
CA THR A 84 35.01 -6.33 -13.73
C THR A 84 36.52 -6.29 -13.48
N PHE A 85 37.02 -5.50 -12.52
CA PHE A 85 38.46 -5.27 -12.36
C PHE A 85 39.17 -6.15 -11.33
N VAL A 86 38.47 -7.05 -10.63
CA VAL A 86 39.12 -8.09 -9.81
C VAL A 86 38.50 -9.44 -10.14
N ARG A 87 38.60 -9.85 -11.40
CA ARG A 87 38.41 -11.26 -11.75
C ARG A 87 39.69 -12.01 -11.37
N ARG A 88 39.82 -12.38 -10.09
CA ARG A 88 40.60 -13.58 -9.74
C ARG A 88 40.01 -14.69 -10.62
N PRO A 89 40.82 -15.47 -11.36
CA PRO A 89 40.28 -16.61 -12.09
C PRO A 89 39.40 -17.39 -11.10
N PRO A 90 38.16 -17.76 -11.47
CA PRO A 90 37.37 -18.66 -10.63
C PRO A 90 38.32 -19.80 -10.34
N ALA A 91 38.60 -20.02 -9.04
CA ALA A 91 39.51 -21.07 -8.61
C ALA A 91 39.17 -22.27 -9.48
N MET A 92 40.14 -22.68 -10.31
CA MET A 92 39.96 -23.85 -11.16
C MET A 92 39.41 -24.96 -10.26
N GLU A 93 38.69 -25.92 -10.83
CA GLU A 93 38.29 -27.13 -10.12
C GLU A 93 39.53 -27.85 -9.58
N THR A 94 40.10 -27.32 -8.51
CA THR A 94 41.19 -27.90 -7.76
C THR A 94 40.49 -28.82 -6.79
N SER A 95 40.88 -30.08 -6.83
CA SER A 95 40.53 -31.11 -5.85
C SER A 95 40.85 -30.70 -4.40
N GLU A 96 41.51 -29.56 -4.20
CA GLU A 96 42.01 -29.08 -2.92
C GLU A 96 40.99 -28.16 -2.23
N TYR A 97 40.69 -28.49 -0.98
CA TYR A 97 39.81 -27.73 -0.11
C TYR A 97 40.54 -26.47 0.40
N GLU A 98 40.45 -25.36 -0.35
CA GLU A 98 40.96 -24.05 0.09
C GLU A 98 39.90 -23.31 0.93
N MET A 99 40.29 -22.86 2.13
CA MET A 99 39.58 -21.89 2.96
C MET A 99 40.51 -20.71 3.26
N LEU A 100 40.00 -19.48 3.19
CA LEU A 100 40.80 -18.29 3.52
C LEU A 100 40.93 -18.14 5.04
N PRO A 101 42.09 -17.67 5.54
CA PRO A 101 42.23 -17.26 6.93
C PRO A 101 41.27 -16.12 7.29
N LYS A 102 40.78 -16.14 8.54
CA LYS A 102 39.78 -15.20 9.07
C LYS A 102 40.22 -13.72 9.00
N ASP A 103 41.53 -13.47 8.99
CA ASP A 103 42.14 -12.13 9.06
C ASP A 103 42.59 -11.55 7.71
N MET A 104 42.23 -12.19 6.58
CA MET A 104 42.68 -11.73 5.27
C MET A 104 41.78 -10.62 4.71
N THR A 105 42.38 -9.52 4.23
CA THR A 105 41.65 -8.35 3.69
C THR A 105 41.05 -8.57 2.30
N LEU A 106 41.09 -9.79 1.76
CA LEU A 106 40.67 -10.11 0.40
C LEU A 106 39.24 -10.67 0.39
N GLU A 107 38.41 -10.22 -0.56
CA GLU A 107 37.05 -10.75 -0.70
C GLU A 107 37.06 -12.25 -1.07
N GLU A 108 36.31 -13.06 -0.32
CA GLU A 108 36.12 -14.49 -0.55
C GLU A 108 35.39 -14.76 -1.87
N THR A 109 35.78 -15.84 -2.57
CA THR A 109 34.96 -16.36 -3.68
C THR A 109 33.68 -17.01 -3.12
N PRO A 110 32.57 -17.10 -3.90
CA PRO A 110 31.32 -17.70 -3.42
C PRO A 110 31.49 -19.13 -2.89
N LEU A 111 32.37 -19.91 -3.53
CA LEU A 111 32.65 -21.30 -3.15
C LEU A 111 33.49 -21.39 -1.86
N GLN A 112 34.49 -20.54 -1.68
CA GLN A 112 35.23 -20.44 -0.42
C GLN A 112 34.32 -19.98 0.72
N LYS A 113 33.44 -19.01 0.47
CA LYS A 113 32.45 -18.54 1.45
C LYS A 113 31.51 -19.66 1.88
N LEU A 114 31.01 -20.48 0.94
CA LEU A 114 30.17 -21.63 1.24
C LEU A 114 30.91 -22.62 2.15
N ARG A 115 32.17 -22.96 1.83
CA ARG A 115 32.98 -23.89 2.63
C ARG A 115 33.19 -23.39 4.06
N ARG A 116 33.56 -22.11 4.23
CA ARG A 116 33.71 -21.50 5.57
C ARG A 116 32.40 -21.56 6.36
N LEU A 117 31.28 -21.18 5.74
CA LEU A 117 29.97 -21.21 6.42
C LEU A 117 29.57 -22.62 6.84
N MET A 118 29.83 -23.64 6.01
CA MET A 118 29.57 -25.04 6.40
C MET A 118 30.39 -25.44 7.63
N TYR A 119 31.67 -25.07 7.66
CA TYR A 119 32.54 -25.34 8.81
C TYR A 119 32.08 -24.59 10.07
N GLU A 120 31.79 -23.29 9.97
CA GLU A 120 31.30 -22.47 11.09
C GLU A 120 29.96 -23.01 11.65
N VAL A 121 29.06 -23.49 10.79
CA VAL A 121 27.81 -24.13 11.23
C VAL A 121 28.08 -25.45 11.94
N GLN A 122 29.04 -26.25 11.46
CA GLN A 122 29.41 -27.49 12.12
C GLN A 122 30.04 -27.22 13.50
N GLU A 123 30.99 -26.29 13.58
CA GLU A 123 31.63 -25.87 14.83
C GLU A 123 30.58 -25.38 15.85
N LEU A 124 29.65 -24.52 15.41
CA LEU A 124 28.55 -24.05 16.26
C LEU A 124 27.65 -25.19 16.75
N ASN A 125 27.34 -26.17 15.90
CA ASN A 125 26.59 -27.35 16.32
C ASN A 125 27.35 -28.15 17.39
N GLU A 126 28.66 -28.34 17.22
CA GLU A 126 29.49 -29.03 18.21
C GLU A 126 29.55 -28.27 19.55
N GLU A 127 29.63 -26.93 19.52
CA GLU A 127 29.55 -26.09 20.73
C GLU A 127 28.19 -26.21 21.43
N ILE A 128 27.08 -26.19 20.67
CA ILE A 128 25.73 -26.37 21.22
C ILE A 128 25.59 -27.75 21.86
N GLU A 129 26.10 -28.81 21.24
CA GLU A 129 26.06 -30.16 21.82
C GLU A 129 26.93 -30.26 23.08
N LYS A 130 28.13 -29.66 23.10
CA LYS A 130 28.96 -29.59 24.32
C LYS A 130 28.25 -28.86 25.45
N ALA A 131 27.60 -27.74 25.16
CA ALA A 131 26.85 -26.95 26.14
C ALA A 131 25.56 -27.63 26.66
N LYS A 132 25.06 -28.67 25.97
CA LYS A 132 23.95 -29.50 26.46
C LYS A 132 24.40 -30.63 27.40
N VAL A 133 25.68 -31.00 27.33
CA VAL A 133 26.27 -32.10 28.10
C VAL A 133 26.87 -31.60 29.42
N GLU A 134 27.23 -30.32 29.52
CA GLU A 134 27.44 -29.59 30.79
C GLU A 134 26.10 -29.27 31.49
#